data_AF-A0A219B5T2-F1
#
_entry.id   AF-A0A219B5T2-F1
#
_cell.length_a   1.000
_cell.length_b   1.000
_cell.length_c   1.000
_cell.angle_alpha   90.00
_cell.angle_beta   90.00
_cell.angle_gamma   90.00
#
_symmetry.space_group_name_H-M   'P 1'
#
loop_
_entity.id
_entity.type
_entity.pdbx_description
1 polymer ?
#
loop_
_entity_poly.entity_id
_entity_poly.type
_entity_poly.pdbx_seq_one_letter_code
_entity_poly.pdbx_strand_id
1 'polypeptide(L)'
;MQVRRRQLTDSLGSKFRTRIYGGAGDLQIELEDVATSTSMFFDLYNAELLAGFIMATRLTSPRSVPEEHTVGAYAAVYQSVREPVPAIRITQESGLILEIRSTFWDQLFAELNLVCAHVRARSYDSLDQYSGRELAAH
;
A
#
# COMPACT_ATOMS: atom_id res chain seq x y z
N MET A 1 -12.43 -7.71 -9.83
CA MET A 1 -12.37 -6.73 -10.94
C MET A 1 -11.25 -5.74 -10.66
N GLN A 2 -10.34 -5.49 -11.61
CA GLN A 2 -9.33 -4.43 -11.45
C GLN A 2 -9.99 -3.08 -11.72
N VAL A 3 -9.86 -2.15 -10.79
CA VAL A 3 -10.62 -0.89 -10.83
C VAL A 3 -9.73 0.34 -10.91
N ARG A 4 -8.43 0.19 -10.67
CA ARG A 4 -7.43 1.23 -10.87
C ARG A 4 -6.07 0.60 -11.16
N ARG A 5 -5.29 1.22 -12.04
CA ARG A 5 -3.88 0.88 -12.28
C ARG A 5 -3.08 2.15 -12.52
N ARG A 6 -1.92 2.27 -11.88
CA ARG A 6 -0.95 3.33 -12.17
C ARG A 6 0.48 2.79 -12.09
N GLN A 7 1.34 3.33 -12.93
CA GLN A 7 2.78 3.08 -12.86
C GLN A 7 3.46 4.32 -12.29
N LEU A 8 4.34 4.09 -11.33
CA LEU A 8 5.24 5.07 -10.74
C LEU A 8 6.63 4.85 -11.35
N THR A 9 7.39 5.91 -11.53
CA THR A 9 8.74 5.84 -12.10
C THR A 9 9.64 6.77 -11.32
N ASP A 10 10.66 6.20 -10.67
CA ASP A 10 11.59 7.01 -9.88
C ASP A 10 12.57 7.79 -10.78
N SER A 11 13.36 8.65 -10.16
CA SER A 11 14.39 9.44 -10.84
C SER A 11 15.50 8.60 -11.50
N LEU A 12 15.60 7.31 -11.17
CA LEU A 12 16.55 6.35 -11.72
C LEU A 12 15.91 5.44 -12.80
N GLY A 13 14.66 5.69 -13.18
CA GLY A 13 13.93 4.95 -14.20
C GLY A 13 13.38 3.59 -13.74
N SER A 14 13.54 3.24 -12.47
CA SER A 14 12.89 2.06 -11.89
C SER A 14 11.38 2.26 -11.83
N LYS A 15 10.62 1.16 -11.79
CA LYS A 15 9.17 1.21 -11.91
C LYS A 15 8.48 0.40 -10.82
N PHE A 16 7.57 1.06 -10.12
CA PHE A 16 6.56 0.40 -9.31
C PHE A 16 5.21 0.51 -9.99
N ARG A 17 4.33 -0.45 -9.77
CA ARG A 17 2.96 -0.40 -10.26
C ARG A 17 2.00 -0.64 -9.12
N THR A 18 1.06 0.28 -8.98
CA THR A 18 -0.07 0.14 -8.07
C THR A 18 -1.28 -0.37 -8.84
N ARG A 19 -1.98 -1.36 -8.28
CA ARG A 19 -3.31 -1.79 -8.76
C ARG A 19 -4.28 -1.86 -7.60
N ILE A 20 -5.53 -1.48 -7.86
CA ILE A 20 -6.64 -1.70 -6.93
C ILE A 20 -7.54 -2.78 -7.51
N TYR A 21 -7.77 -3.83 -6.74
CA TYR A 21 -8.74 -4.86 -7.03
C TYR A 21 -9.98 -4.65 -6.16
N GLY A 22 -11.15 -4.62 -6.78
CA GLY A 22 -12.45 -4.63 -6.11
C GLY A 22 -13.17 -5.95 -6.40
N GLY A 23 -13.70 -6.59 -5.37
CA GLY A 23 -14.48 -7.83 -5.47
C GLY A 23 -15.56 -7.90 -4.38
N ALA A 24 -16.36 -8.96 -4.40
CA ALA A 24 -17.36 -9.23 -3.38
C ALA A 24 -16.66 -9.62 -2.07
N GLY A 25 -16.19 -8.64 -1.30
CA GLY A 25 -15.66 -8.89 0.04
C GLY A 25 -14.65 -7.86 0.51
N ASP A 26 -13.69 -7.46 -0.33
CA ASP A 26 -12.67 -6.48 0.06
C ASP A 26 -11.98 -5.78 -1.12
N LEU A 27 -11.47 -4.58 -0.84
CA LEU A 27 -10.60 -3.82 -1.72
C LEU A 27 -9.14 -4.11 -1.38
N GLN A 28 -8.40 -4.63 -2.36
CA GLN A 28 -6.99 -4.99 -2.21
C GLN A 28 -6.13 -4.06 -3.05
N ILE A 29 -5.00 -3.64 -2.48
CA ILE A 29 -4.00 -2.81 -3.16
C ILE A 29 -2.81 -3.70 -3.45
N GLU A 30 -2.43 -3.83 -4.70
CA GLU A 30 -1.21 -4.51 -5.09
C GLU A 30 -0.14 -3.47 -5.42
N LEU A 31 1.05 -3.67 -4.86
CA LEU A 31 2.26 -2.97 -5.23
C LEU A 31 3.23 -3.97 -5.87
N GLU A 32 3.50 -3.78 -7.15
CA GLU A 32 4.41 -4.60 -7.95
C GLU A 32 5.70 -3.82 -8.22
N ASP A 33 6.84 -4.39 -7.81
CA ASP A 33 8.14 -4.01 -8.36
C ASP A 33 8.27 -4.64 -9.76
N VAL A 34 8.24 -3.79 -10.79
CA VAL A 34 8.24 -4.24 -12.18
C VAL A 34 9.57 -4.89 -12.57
N ALA A 35 10.67 -4.53 -11.90
CA ALA A 35 11.98 -5.10 -12.22
C ALA A 35 12.11 -6.54 -11.74
N THR A 36 11.60 -6.83 -10.55
CA THR A 36 11.67 -8.17 -9.92
C THR A 36 10.41 -9.00 -10.17
N SER A 37 9.35 -8.40 -10.70
CA SER A 37 8.00 -8.99 -10.78
C SER A 37 7.43 -9.39 -9.41
N THR A 38 8.02 -8.90 -8.32
CA THR A 38 7.52 -9.11 -6.97
C THR A 38 6.27 -8.28 -6.76
N SER A 39 5.16 -8.94 -6.44
CA SER A 39 3.88 -8.29 -6.15
C SER A 39 3.48 -8.57 -4.72
N MET A 40 3.17 -7.51 -3.99
CA MET A 40 2.73 -7.58 -2.60
C MET A 40 1.34 -6.96 -2.48
N PHE A 41 0.44 -7.66 -1.81
CA PHE A 41 -0.93 -7.22 -1.59
C PHE A 41 -1.07 -6.57 -0.20
N PHE A 42 -1.86 -5.53 -0.13
CA PHE A 42 -2.13 -4.73 1.06
C PHE A 42 -3.65 -4.59 1.22
N ASP A 43 -4.12 -4.65 2.46
CA ASP A 43 -5.42 -4.08 2.82
C ASP A 43 -5.30 -2.56 3.02
N LEU A 44 -6.41 -1.90 3.31
CA LEU A 44 -6.44 -0.46 3.54
C LEU A 44 -5.52 -0.05 4.71
N TYR A 45 -5.54 -0.82 5.80
CA TYR A 45 -4.72 -0.55 6.98
C TYR A 45 -3.22 -0.56 6.67
N ASN A 46 -2.75 -1.61 5.99
CA ASN A 46 -1.35 -1.75 5.59
C ASN A 46 -0.93 -0.65 4.60
N ALA A 47 -1.81 -0.25 3.68
CA ALA A 47 -1.50 0.84 2.76
C ALA A 47 -1.39 2.21 3.45
N GLU A 48 -2.25 2.48 4.44
CA GLU A 48 -2.16 3.67 5.28
C GLU A 48 -0.91 3.66 6.16
N LEU A 49 -0.60 2.51 6.77
CA LEU A 49 0.61 2.35 7.57
C LEU A 49 1.86 2.56 6.73
N LEU A 50 1.92 2.01 5.52
CA LEU A 50 3.05 2.24 4.61
C LEU A 50 3.22 3.73 4.29
N ALA A 51 2.13 4.46 4.03
CA ALA A 51 2.21 5.91 3.82
C ALA A 51 2.75 6.64 5.08
N GLY A 52 2.28 6.27 6.27
CA GLY A 52 2.80 6.79 7.53
C GLY A 52 4.27 6.47 7.76
N PHE A 53 4.68 5.22 7.53
CA PHE A 53 6.05 4.73 7.72
C PHE A 53 7.03 5.37 6.73
N ILE A 54 6.60 5.63 5.48
CA ILE A 54 7.35 6.44 4.51
C ILE A 54 7.66 7.82 5.10
N MET A 55 6.64 8.52 5.59
CA MET A 55 6.82 9.86 6.14
C MET A 55 7.67 9.85 7.41
N ALA A 56 7.43 8.91 8.32
CA ALA A 56 8.20 8.75 9.55
C ALA A 56 9.68 8.52 9.24
N THR A 57 9.99 7.57 8.36
CA THR A 57 11.38 7.26 7.94
C THR A 57 12.05 8.47 7.29
N ARG A 58 11.31 9.22 6.46
CA ARG A 58 11.82 10.43 5.79
C ARG A 58 12.16 11.53 6.77
N LEU A 59 11.31 11.76 7.78
CA LEU A 59 11.47 12.83 8.77
C LEU A 59 12.53 12.52 9.83
N THR A 60 12.77 11.25 10.15
CA THR A 60 13.76 10.88 11.17
C THR A 60 15.18 10.79 10.63
N SER A 61 15.38 10.84 9.31
CA SER A 61 16.70 10.75 8.69
C SER A 61 17.69 11.75 9.30
N PRO A 62 18.90 11.32 9.76
CA PRO A 62 19.54 10.03 9.52
C PRO A 62 19.25 8.91 10.56
N ARG A 63 18.37 9.15 11.54
CA ARG A 63 17.96 8.16 12.53
C ARG A 63 16.97 7.16 11.92
N SER A 64 16.99 5.92 12.43
CA SER A 64 16.00 4.91 12.07
C SER A 64 14.72 5.08 12.90
N VAL A 65 13.59 4.80 12.27
CA VAL A 65 12.35 4.51 12.98
C VAL A 65 12.40 3.09 13.56
N PRO A 66 11.71 2.80 14.68
CA PRO A 66 11.47 1.44 15.13
C PRO A 66 10.77 0.60 14.06
N GLU A 67 10.89 -0.72 14.17
CA GLU A 67 10.13 -1.64 13.34
C GLU A 67 8.64 -1.52 13.67
N GLU A 68 7.80 -1.66 12.66
CA GLU A 68 6.34 -1.68 12.82
C GLU A 68 5.78 -3.03 12.39
N HIS A 69 4.83 -3.54 13.17
CA HIS A 69 4.19 -4.83 12.95
C HIS A 69 2.71 -4.64 12.67
N THR A 70 2.21 -5.38 11.67
CA THR A 70 0.80 -5.40 11.31
C THR A 70 0.22 -6.78 11.48
N VAL A 71 -1.09 -6.82 11.68
CA VAL A 71 -1.88 -8.04 11.82
C VAL A 71 -2.93 -8.10 10.71
N GLY A 72 -3.58 -9.26 10.55
CA GLY A 72 -4.63 -9.47 9.56
C GLY A 72 -4.16 -10.30 8.36
N ALA A 73 -4.96 -10.30 7.28
CA ALA A 73 -4.72 -11.15 6.11
C ALA A 73 -3.39 -10.85 5.38
N TYR A 74 -2.86 -9.64 5.56
CA TYR A 74 -1.59 -9.17 4.98
C TYR A 74 -0.59 -8.74 6.05
N ALA A 75 -0.58 -9.44 7.20
CA ALA A 75 0.36 -9.20 8.28
C ALA A 75 1.81 -9.11 7.77
N ALA A 76 2.49 -8.06 8.20
CA ALA A 76 3.79 -7.64 7.70
C ALA A 76 4.63 -6.92 8.77
N VAL A 77 5.94 -6.98 8.59
CA VAL A 77 6.94 -6.22 9.35
C VAL A 77 7.55 -5.15 8.44
N TYR A 78 7.56 -3.91 8.91
CA TYR A 78 8.12 -2.75 8.22
C TYR A 78 9.43 -2.33 8.89
N GLN A 79 10.48 -2.17 8.09
CA GLN A 79 11.82 -1.86 8.56
C GLN A 79 12.44 -0.73 7.74
N SER A 80 13.15 0.18 8.41
CA SER A 80 13.98 1.18 7.74
C SER A 80 15.38 0.61 7.47
N VAL A 81 15.75 0.54 6.19
CA VAL A 81 17.09 0.17 5.72
C VAL A 81 17.84 1.44 5.34
N ARG A 82 19.12 1.56 5.72
CA ARG A 82 19.90 2.80 5.55
C ARG A 82 20.97 2.75 4.47
N GLU A 83 21.58 1.59 4.23
CA GLU A 83 22.72 1.46 3.31
C GLU A 83 22.50 0.35 2.28
N PRO A 84 23.05 0.49 1.06
CA PRO A 84 23.79 1.66 0.53
C PRO A 84 22.88 2.81 0.09
N VAL A 85 21.57 2.55 -0.07
CA VAL A 85 20.54 3.56 -0.38
C VAL A 85 19.42 3.38 0.64
N PRO A 86 18.92 4.47 1.27
CA PRO A 86 17.81 4.35 2.20
C PRO A 86 16.60 3.71 1.53
N ALA A 87 15.99 2.75 2.21
CA ALA A 87 14.84 2.01 1.73
C ALA A 87 13.93 1.62 2.88
N ILE A 88 12.71 1.24 2.53
CA ILE A 88 11.78 0.58 3.43
C ILE A 88 11.67 -0.86 2.98
N ARG A 89 11.93 -1.78 3.89
CA ARG A 89 11.72 -3.21 3.67
C ARG A 89 10.42 -3.63 4.33
N ILE A 90 9.62 -4.37 3.58
CA ILE A 90 8.37 -4.95 4.05
C ILE A 90 8.51 -6.46 3.90
N THR A 91 8.28 -7.19 4.99
CA THR A 91 8.28 -8.65 5.00
C THR A 91 6.91 -9.14 5.43
N GLN A 92 6.18 -9.83 4.55
CA GLN A 92 4.91 -10.46 4.90
C GLN A 92 5.12 -11.84 5.51
N GLU A 93 4.15 -12.34 6.28
CA GLU A 93 4.18 -13.69 6.85
C GLU A 93 4.35 -14.79 5.79
N SER A 94 3.90 -14.54 4.56
CA SER A 94 4.11 -15.41 3.40
C SER A 94 5.58 -15.59 3.00
N GLY A 95 6.50 -14.80 3.58
CA GLY A 95 7.91 -14.74 3.21
C GLY A 95 8.20 -13.80 2.04
N LEU A 96 7.18 -13.12 1.49
CA LEU A 96 7.38 -12.10 0.47
C LEU A 96 8.11 -10.89 1.06
N ILE A 97 9.19 -10.49 0.40
CA ILE A 97 10.00 -9.33 0.76
C ILE A 97 9.89 -8.30 -0.35
N LEU A 98 9.51 -7.08 0.00
CA LEU A 98 9.52 -5.93 -0.90
C LEU A 98 10.40 -4.83 -0.34
N GLU A 99 11.28 -4.29 -1.17
CA GLU A 99 12.16 -3.18 -0.82
C GLU A 99 11.85 -1.93 -1.65
N ILE A 100 11.52 -0.83 -0.97
CA ILE A 100 11.09 0.43 -1.57
C ILE A 100 12.14 1.50 -1.27
N ARG A 101 12.96 1.80 -2.26
CA ARG A 101 14.02 2.81 -2.14
C ARG A 101 13.45 4.22 -1.96
N SER A 102 14.24 5.08 -1.32
CA SER A 102 13.90 6.47 -1.03
C SER A 102 13.55 7.31 -2.26
N THR A 103 14.07 6.93 -3.43
CA THR A 103 13.73 7.57 -4.72
C THR A 103 12.25 7.45 -5.09
N PHE A 104 11.51 6.50 -4.50
CA PHE A 104 10.07 6.33 -4.71
C PHE A 104 9.20 6.96 -3.64
N TRP A 105 9.74 7.31 -2.47
CA TRP A 105 8.94 7.66 -1.30
C TRP A 105 7.92 8.74 -1.57
N ASP A 106 8.32 9.85 -2.21
CA ASP A 106 7.44 10.98 -2.45
C ASP A 106 6.29 10.62 -3.42
N GLN A 107 6.59 9.92 -4.51
CA GLN A 107 5.57 9.49 -5.48
C GLN A 107 4.64 8.43 -4.91
N LEU A 108 5.19 7.45 -4.20
CA LEU A 108 4.43 6.37 -3.60
C LEU A 108 3.55 6.89 -2.46
N PHE A 109 4.06 7.78 -1.61
CA PHE A 109 3.28 8.43 -0.58
C PHE A 109 2.07 9.16 -1.16
N ALA A 110 2.28 9.98 -2.21
CA ALA A 110 1.18 10.67 -2.87
C ALA A 110 0.16 9.69 -3.48
N GLU A 111 0.63 8.64 -4.15
CA GLU A 111 -0.23 7.62 -4.75
C GLU A 111 -1.02 6.84 -3.69
N LEU A 112 -0.41 6.44 -2.57
CA LEU A 112 -1.08 5.73 -1.48
C LEU A 112 -2.20 6.57 -0.88
N ASN A 113 -2.00 7.88 -0.67
CA ASN A 113 -3.07 8.75 -0.18
C ASN A 113 -4.27 8.80 -1.13
N LEU A 114 -4.04 8.87 -2.45
CA LEU A 114 -5.11 8.84 -3.46
C LEU A 114 -5.81 7.46 -3.50
N VAL A 115 -5.02 6.38 -3.45
CA VAL A 115 -5.53 5.01 -3.46
C VAL A 115 -6.40 4.75 -2.22
N CYS A 116 -5.92 5.08 -1.02
CA CYS A 116 -6.68 4.91 0.22
C CYS A 116 -7.97 5.73 0.21
N ALA A 117 -7.94 6.98 -0.29
CA ALA A 117 -9.15 7.79 -0.45
C ALA A 117 -10.17 7.11 -1.38
N HIS A 118 -9.73 6.56 -2.52
CA HIS A 118 -10.62 5.82 -3.42
C HIS A 118 -11.16 4.53 -2.82
N VAL A 119 -10.35 3.82 -2.02
CA VAL A 119 -10.79 2.61 -1.34
C VAL A 119 -11.91 2.94 -0.35
N ARG A 120 -11.71 3.95 0.50
CA ARG A 120 -12.73 4.40 1.47
C ARG A 120 -14.04 4.81 0.81
N ALA A 121 -13.98 5.62 -0.24
CA ALA A 121 -15.17 6.08 -0.96
C ALA A 121 -16.03 4.90 -1.46
N ARG A 122 -15.39 3.83 -1.93
CA ARG A 122 -16.10 2.63 -2.41
C ARG A 122 -16.63 1.74 -1.29
N SER A 123 -15.96 1.70 -0.15
CA SER A 123 -16.50 1.04 1.03
C SER A 123 -17.79 1.71 1.51
N TYR A 124 -17.95 3.03 1.30
CA TYR A 124 -19.22 3.71 1.54
C TYR A 124 -20.29 3.35 0.49
N ASP A 125 -19.94 3.39 -0.80
CA ASP A 125 -20.88 3.03 -1.88
C ASP A 125 -21.43 1.60 -1.72
N SER A 126 -20.61 0.65 -1.23
CA SER A 126 -21.08 -0.72 -0.99
C SER A 126 -22.05 -0.79 0.19
N LEU A 127 -21.79 -0.07 1.29
CA LEU A 127 -22.69 -0.03 2.45
C LEU A 127 -24.06 0.58 2.11
N ASP A 128 -24.09 1.67 1.35
CA ASP A 128 -25.35 2.31 0.92
C ASP A 128 -26.20 1.39 0.03
N GLN A 129 -25.55 0.58 -0.83
CA GLN A 129 -26.25 -0.41 -1.67
C GLN A 129 -26.88 -1.55 -0.85
N TYR A 130 -26.32 -1.90 0.31
CA TYR A 130 -26.91 -2.89 1.22
C TYR A 130 -28.03 -2.29 2.08
N SER A 131 -27.86 -1.07 2.60
CA SER A 131 -28.91 -0.38 3.39
C SER A 131 -30.14 -0.01 2.57
N GLY A 132 -29.99 0.32 1.28
CA GLY A 132 -31.12 0.59 0.38
C GLY A 132 -31.94 -0.65 -0.01
N ARG A 133 -31.39 -1.86 0.13
CA ARG A 133 -32.10 -3.12 -0.17
C ARG A 133 -33.00 -3.58 0.98
N GLU A 134 -32.66 -3.27 2.23
CA GLU A 134 -33.51 -3.62 3.38
C GLU A 134 -34.79 -2.76 3.46
N LEU A 135 -34.75 -1.53 2.96
CA LEU A 135 -35.92 -0.63 2.94
C LEU A 135 -36.92 -0.90 1.81
N ALA A 136 -36.55 -1.69 0.80
CA ALA A 136 -37.42 -2.05 -0.32
C ALA A 136 -38.16 -3.39 -0.10
N ALA A 137 -37.97 -4.03 1.06
CA ALA A 137 -38.55 -5.34 1.39
C ALA A 137 -39.73 -5.27 2.39
N HIS A 138 -40.26 -4.08 2.68
CA HIS A 138 -41.41 -3.86 3.55
C HIS A 138 -42.54 -3.09 2.85
#